data_AF-A0A7L4ZDB5-F1
#
_entry.id   AF-A0A7L4ZDB5-F1
#
_cell.length_a   1.000
_cell.length_b   1.000
_cell.length_c   1.000
_cell.angle_alpha   90.00
_cell.angle_beta   90.00
_cell.angle_gamma   90.00
#
_symmetry.space_group_name_H-M   'P 1'
#
loop_
_entity.id
_entity.type
_entity.pdbx_description
1 polymer ?
#
loop_
_entity_poly.entity_id
_entity_poly.type
_entity_poly.pdbx_seq_one_letter_code
_entity_poly.pdbx_strand_id
1 'polypeptide(L)'
;MQIEELVGAYKAYRHLFNVHCGFFDDPLKKHIIDPNLAWQIATNYRNGIIGLTGCFECRQKYIYLTHESEDSCNMKCPYCSESKENEFINNKGE
;
A
#
# COMPACT_ATOMS: atom_id res chain seq x y z
N MET A 1 12.61 2.56 15.37
CA MET A 1 11.22 2.29 15.77
C MET A 1 11.24 1.49 17.04
N GLN A 2 10.62 2.02 18.10
CA GLN A 2 10.40 1.33 19.37
C GLN A 2 9.15 0.44 19.26
N ILE A 3 9.01 -0.57 20.12
CA ILE A 3 7.87 -1.52 20.07
C ILE A 3 6.54 -0.78 20.28
N GLU A 4 6.54 0.21 21.17
CA GLU A 4 5.39 1.04 21.52
C GLU A 4 4.88 1.83 20.31
N GLU A 5 5.79 2.37 19.50
CA GLU A 5 5.45 3.11 18.27
C GLU A 5 4.76 2.18 17.26
N LEU A 6 5.25 0.95 17.10
CA LEU A 6 4.67 -0.03 16.19
C LEU A 6 3.29 -0.49 16.66
N VAL A 7 3.13 -0.77 17.95
CA VAL A 7 1.84 -1.13 18.54
C VAL A 7 0.85 0.02 18.37
N GLY A 8 1.28 1.27 18.58
CA GLY A 8 0.47 2.46 18.34
C GLY A 8 0.03 2.60 16.89
N ALA A 9 0.97 2.45 15.94
CA ALA A 9 0.69 2.51 14.51
C ALA A 9 -0.29 1.42 14.07
N TYR A 10 -0.13 0.18 14.54
CA TYR A 10 -1.02 -0.92 14.23
C TYR A 10 -2.43 -0.71 14.78
N LYS A 11 -2.56 -0.17 16.00
CA LYS A 11 -3.88 0.20 16.57
C LYS A 11 -4.57 1.27 15.73
N ALA A 12 -3.85 2.31 15.31
CA ALA A 12 -4.40 3.36 14.44
C ALA A 12 -4.85 2.81 13.09
N TYR A 13 -4.04 1.94 12.47
CA TYR A 13 -4.41 1.21 11.25
C TYR A 13 -5.69 0.41 11.44
N ARG A 14 -5.81 -0.40 12.49
CA ARG A 14 -7.00 -1.22 12.74
C ARG A 14 -8.24 -0.37 12.97
N HIS A 15 -8.11 0.77 13.64
CA HIS A 15 -9.20 1.71 13.82
C HIS A 15 -9.69 2.26 12.48
N LEU A 16 -8.79 2.80 11.65
CA LEU A 16 -9.12 3.31 10.31
C LEU A 16 -9.74 2.22 9.42
N PHE A 17 -9.16 1.02 9.44
CA PHE A 17 -9.69 -0.13 8.70
C PHE A 17 -11.12 -0.46 9.10
N ASN A 18 -11.43 -0.47 10.40
CA ASN A 18 -12.79 -0.77 10.86
C ASN A 18 -13.78 0.36 10.53
N VAL A 19 -13.34 1.61 10.50
CA VAL A 19 -14.16 2.76 10.08
C VAL A 19 -14.49 2.69 8.59
N HIS A 20 -13.51 2.35 7.75
CA HIS A 20 -13.66 2.38 6.30
C HIS A 20 -14.17 1.07 5.70
N CYS A 21 -13.90 -0.07 6.34
CA CYS A 21 -14.23 -1.41 5.86
C CYS A 21 -15.15 -2.17 6.85
N GLY A 22 -16.00 -1.45 7.58
CA GLY A 22 -16.85 -1.99 8.65
C GLY A 22 -18.07 -2.80 8.17
N PHE A 23 -18.49 -2.67 6.91
CA PHE A 23 -19.66 -3.35 6.37
C PHE A 23 -19.46 -4.86 6.25
N PHE A 24 -20.48 -5.67 6.56
CA PHE A 24 -20.39 -7.13 6.68
C PHE A 24 -19.68 -7.78 5.46
N ASP A 25 -20.01 -7.33 4.25
CA ASP A 25 -19.52 -7.89 2.98
C ASP A 25 -18.42 -7.08 2.27
N ASP A 26 -17.67 -6.23 2.99
CA ASP A 26 -16.61 -5.46 2.34
C ASP A 26 -15.49 -6.39 1.81
N PRO A 27 -15.24 -6.44 0.48
CA PRO A 27 -14.24 -7.32 -0.11
C PRO A 27 -12.81 -6.99 0.34
N LEU A 28 -12.55 -5.80 0.90
CA LEU A 28 -11.25 -5.42 1.47
C LEU A 28 -10.98 -6.07 2.83
N LYS A 29 -11.99 -6.64 3.50
CA LYS A 29 -11.81 -7.39 4.76
C LYS A 29 -10.79 -8.51 4.65
N LYS A 30 -10.74 -9.19 3.50
CA LYS A 30 -9.79 -10.29 3.24
C LYS A 30 -8.33 -9.82 3.12
N HIS A 31 -8.11 -8.51 2.92
CA HIS A 31 -6.79 -7.90 2.76
C HIS A 31 -6.30 -7.21 4.03
N ILE A 32 -6.93 -7.51 5.18
CA ILE A 32 -6.47 -7.01 6.46
C ILE A 32 -5.03 -7.47 6.75
N ILE A 33 -4.21 -6.54 7.23
CA ILE A 33 -2.85 -6.81 7.67
C ILE A 33 -2.91 -7.31 9.12
N ASP A 34 -2.43 -8.53 9.36
CA ASP A 34 -2.28 -9.07 10.70
C ASP A 34 -1.04 -8.47 11.42
N PRO A 35 -0.93 -8.62 12.75
CA PRO A 35 0.16 -8.02 13.52
C PRO A 35 1.56 -8.52 13.13
N ASN A 36 1.70 -9.78 12.71
CA ASN A 36 2.99 -10.35 12.31
C ASN A 36 3.44 -9.76 10.99
N LEU A 37 2.52 -9.63 10.02
CA LEU A 37 2.83 -8.96 8.76
C LEU A 37 3.17 -7.48 8.99
N ALA A 38 2.46 -6.78 9.88
CA ALA A 38 2.79 -5.41 10.25
C ALA A 38 4.21 -5.29 10.86
N TRP A 39 4.60 -6.24 11.71
CA TRP A 39 5.96 -6.33 12.26
C TRP A 39 7.02 -6.53 11.16
N GLN A 40 6.76 -7.43 10.22
CA GLN A 40 7.67 -7.68 9.09
C GLN A 40 7.85 -6.44 8.21
N ILE A 41 6.75 -5.74 7.89
CA ILE A 41 6.80 -4.47 7.15
C ILE A 41 7.66 -3.45 7.90
N ALA A 42 7.40 -3.25 9.20
CA ALA A 42 8.17 -2.30 10.01
C ALA A 42 9.67 -2.64 10.09
N THR A 43 9.99 -3.94 10.18
CA THR A 43 11.36 -4.44 10.21
C THR A 43 12.06 -4.19 8.87
N ASN A 44 11.42 -4.53 7.75
CA ASN A 44 11.98 -4.31 6.42
C ASN A 44 12.15 -2.82 6.11
N TYR A 45 11.22 -1.97 6.56
CA TYR A 45 11.33 -0.52 6.42
C TYR A 45 12.54 0.02 7.20
N ARG A 46 12.72 -0.44 8.45
CA ARG A 46 13.87 -0.07 9.28
C ARG A 46 15.21 -0.52 8.67
N ASN A 47 15.22 -1.69 8.02
CA ASN A 47 16.40 -2.23 7.37
C ASN A 47 16.67 -1.61 5.99
N GLY A 48 15.85 -0.66 5.53
CA GLY A 48 16.01 -0.01 4.24
C GLY A 48 15.75 -0.95 3.05
N ILE A 49 15.03 -2.06 3.25
CA ILE A 49 14.64 -2.98 2.17
C ILE A 49 13.43 -2.43 1.41
N ILE A 50 12.50 -1.83 2.16
CA ILE A 50 11.32 -1.16 1.61
C ILE A 50 11.29 0.31 2.03
N GLY A 51 10.79 1.16 1.16
CA GLY A 51 10.61 2.59 1.36
C GLY A 51 9.18 3.02 1.11
N LEU A 52 8.91 4.31 1.35
CA LEU A 52 7.66 4.94 0.96
C LEU A 52 7.93 5.84 -0.26
N THR A 53 7.34 5.49 -1.39
CA THR A 53 7.50 6.25 -2.64
C THR A 53 6.15 6.85 -3.04
N GLY A 54 6.17 8.11 -3.48
CA GLY A 54 4.97 8.81 -3.93
C GLY A 54 4.56 8.40 -5.34
N CYS A 55 3.28 8.11 -5.54
CA CYS A 55 2.72 7.92 -6.87
C CYS A 55 2.61 9.27 -7.59
N PHE A 56 3.04 9.31 -8.86
CA PHE A 56 2.96 10.51 -9.69
C PHE A 56 1.51 10.96 -9.95
N GLU A 57 0.58 10.02 -10.13
CA GLU A 57 -0.81 10.33 -10.49
C GLU A 57 -1.66 10.69 -9.26
N CYS A 58 -1.81 9.80 -8.27
CA CYS A 58 -2.67 10.05 -7.12
C CYS A 58 -1.98 10.78 -5.95
N ARG A 59 -0.67 11.04 -6.04
CA ARG A 59 0.15 11.73 -5.00
C ARG A 59 0.20 11.03 -3.64
N GLN A 60 -0.40 9.85 -3.51
CA GLN A 60 -0.34 9.03 -2.29
C GLN A 60 0.99 8.27 -2.22
N LYS A 61 1.42 7.95 -0.98
CA LYS A 61 2.63 7.18 -0.73
C LYS A 61 2.30 5.70 -0.61
N TYR A 62 3.12 4.86 -1.22
CA TYR A 62 2.98 3.41 -1.22
C TYR A 62 4.30 2.74 -0.82
N ILE A 63 4.19 1.52 -0.32
CA ILE A 63 5.35 0.67 0.01
C ILE A 63 5.98 0.18 -1.30
N TYR A 64 7.27 0.42 -1.47
CA TYR A 64 8.06 -0.04 -2.62
C TYR A 64 9.40 -0.61 -2.16
N LEU A 65 10.04 -1.43 -2.99
CA LEU A 65 11.41 -1.85 -2.77
C LEU A 65 12.35 -0.65 -2.97
N THR A 66 13.26 -0.42 -2.02
CA THR A 66 14.13 0.78 -2.03
C THR A 66 15.03 0.85 -3.25
N HIS A 67 15.52 -0.29 -3.73
CA HIS A 67 16.34 -0.40 -4.94
C HIS A 67 15.59 -0.07 -6.24
N GLU A 68 14.25 -0.02 -6.21
CA GLU A 68 13.41 0.39 -7.35
C GLU A 68 12.96 1.87 -7.23
N SER A 69 13.20 2.49 -6.07
CA SER A 69 12.69 3.83 -5.75
C SER A 69 13.60 4.97 -6.20
N GLU A 70 14.92 4.74 -6.32
CA GLU A 70 15.89 5.76 -6.74
C GLU A 70 15.80 6.07 -8.26
N ASP A 71 15.21 5.17 -9.05
CA ASP A 71 15.23 5.25 -10.52
C ASP A 71 13.94 5.78 -11.17
N SER A 72 12.85 6.03 -10.42
CA SER A 72 11.53 6.21 -11.04
C SER A 72 10.95 7.62 -10.92
N CYS A 73 11.52 8.56 -11.68
CA CYS A 73 10.71 9.69 -12.18
C CYS A 73 9.45 9.11 -12.87
N ASN A 74 8.27 9.43 -12.35
CA ASN A 74 6.95 8.95 -12.79
C ASN A 74 6.48 7.56 -12.27
N MET A 75 6.91 7.14 -11.07
CA MET A 75 6.35 5.94 -10.42
C MET A 75 4.82 5.98 -10.34
N LYS A 76 4.17 4.87 -10.70
CA LYS A 76 2.72 4.67 -10.59
C LYS A 76 2.39 3.55 -9.61
N CYS A 77 1.46 3.82 -8.69
CA CYS A 77 1.00 2.81 -7.75
C CYS A 77 0.19 1.70 -8.47
N PRO A 78 0.06 0.50 -7.89
CA PRO A 78 -0.68 -0.61 -8.51
C PRO A 78 -2.08 -0.19 -8.99
N TYR A 79 -2.80 0.60 -8.21
CA TYR A 79 -4.14 1.09 -8.57
C TYR A 79 -4.15 2.04 -9.77
N CYS A 80 -3.22 2.99 -9.82
CA CYS A 80 -3.11 3.91 -10.95
C CYS A 80 -2.58 3.19 -12.21
N SER A 81 -1.73 2.18 -12.05
CA SER A 81 -1.22 1.36 -13.15
C SER A 81 -2.30 0.47 -13.77
N GLU A 82 -3.11 -0.21 -12.97
CA GLU A 82 -4.20 -1.08 -13.43
C GLU A 82 -5.31 -0.31 -14.16
N SER A 83 -5.52 0.97 -13.83
CA SER A 83 -6.55 1.79 -14.46
C SER A 83 -6.38 1.94 -15.98
N LYS A 84 -5.15 1.79 -16.51
CA LYS A 84 -4.87 1.93 -17.95
C LYS A 84 -4.85 0.63 -18.74
N GLU A 85 -4.64 -0.52 -18.10
CA GLU A 85 -4.69 -1.81 -18.82
C GLU A 85 -6.13 -2.13 -19.26
N ASN A 86 -7.13 -1.73 -18.48
CA ASN A 86 -8.54 -1.88 -18.84
C ASN A 86 -8.99 -0.95 -19.99
N GLU A 87 -8.29 0.15 -20.25
CA GLU A 87 -8.57 1.01 -21.42
C GLU A 87 -8.00 0.42 -22.73
N PHE A 88 -6.91 -0.35 -22.68
CA PHE A 88 -6.35 -1.00 -23.87
C PHE A 88 -7.14 -2.21 -24.35
N ILE A 89 -7.80 -2.93 -23.43
CA ILE A 89 -8.65 -4.07 -23.78
C ILE A 89 -9.97 -3.60 -24.42
N ASN A 90 -10.51 -2.46 -23.98
CA ASN A 90 -11.77 -1.91 -24.49
C ASN A 90 -11.64 -1.16 -25.83
N ASN A 91 -10.44 -0.79 -26.27
CA ASN A 91 -10.20 -0.10 -27.55
C ASN A 91 -9.70 -1.02 -28.69
N LYS A 92 -9.65 -2.34 -28.48
CA LYS A 92 -9.40 -3.33 -29.56
C LYS A 92 -10.68 -4.00 -30.08
N GLY A 93 -11.84 -3.48 -29.69
CA GLY A 93 -13.17 -3.98 -30.03
C GLY A 93 -14.09 -2.94 -30.68
N GLU A 94 -13.53 -1.89 -31.29
CA GLU A 94 -14.24 -1.03 -32.25
C GLU A 94 -13.61 -1.13 -33.64
#